data_AF-A0A673IZ56-F1
#
_entry.id   AF-A0A673IZ56-F1
#
_cell.length_a   1.000
_cell.length_b   1.000
_cell.length_c   1.000
_cell.angle_alpha   90.00
_cell.angle_beta   90.00
_cell.angle_gamma   90.00
#
_symmetry.space_group_name_H-M   'P 1'
#
loop_
_entity.id
_entity.type
_entity.pdbx_description
1 polymer ?
#
loop_
_entity_poly.entity_id
_entity_poly.type
_entity_poly.pdbx_seq_one_letter_code
_entity_poly.pdbx_strand_id
1 'polypeptide(L)'
;SLQMLVLRNNNIHRIQPASFFLNMRRFHVLDLSHNKVKSICEEDLLSFQGKHFTLLTLASVTLQDMNEYWLGWDKCGNPFKNMSVMVLDLSGNGLILSKSYNIGSSFGHNNFPDPDKFTFKGLEVSGVKIFDLSQSHIFALSNSVFSLFFFFFRSRANYIYQSFQGLPNLLNLNLTGNALESVHEFATLANLKKLYLGENRISSLLKDLSDLYTILREFSQIEKTFLRGNMFSMCHNQRQIVVSDKLQLLNLELSTMQLIWSEGKCLDVFNNLHQLEQLSLASNGLQSLPKDIFKDLTSLIFLDLSFNSLKHLPNGIFPESLQILKSGLFSTLSYLSLMKNQFHCDCSLRDFQTWLNQTSVTLFHSIEDVTCASPEDQYMVPVVRSGIQCEDE
;
A
#
# COMPACT_ATOMS: atom_id res chain seq x y z
N SER A 1 17.26 2.23 34.49
CA SER A 1 17.01 3.29 33.50
C SER A 1 15.89 2.86 32.60
N LEU A 2 14.82 3.66 32.50
CA LEU A 2 13.66 3.38 31.65
C LEU A 2 14.10 3.26 30.18
N GLN A 3 13.55 2.27 29.46
CA GLN A 3 13.80 2.07 28.03
C GLN A 3 12.58 2.37 27.17
N MET A 4 11.42 1.91 27.67
CA MET A 4 10.14 1.96 27.01
C MET A 4 9.11 2.58 27.95
N LEU A 5 8.24 3.42 27.39
CA LEU A 5 7.08 3.98 28.08
C LEU A 5 5.86 3.83 27.17
N VAL A 6 4.87 3.07 27.63
CA VAL A 6 3.61 2.84 26.93
C VAL A 6 2.50 3.45 27.76
N LEU A 7 1.86 4.48 27.21
CA LEU A 7 0.76 5.23 27.81
C LEU A 7 -0.46 5.25 26.87
N ARG A 8 -0.58 4.22 26.01
CA ARG A 8 -1.72 4.08 25.10
C ARG A 8 -3.07 4.00 25.83
N ASN A 9 -4.15 4.41 25.18
CA ASN A 9 -5.52 4.32 25.70
C ASN A 9 -5.72 5.04 27.05
N ASN A 10 -5.10 6.21 27.20
CA ASN A 10 -5.31 7.07 28.35
C ASN A 10 -6.10 8.33 27.94
N ASN A 11 -6.27 9.26 28.88
CA ASN A 11 -6.88 10.57 28.64
C ASN A 11 -5.83 11.68 28.72
N ILE A 12 -4.66 11.48 28.10
CA ILE A 12 -3.62 12.52 28.04
C ILE A 12 -4.06 13.59 27.04
N HIS A 13 -4.12 14.84 27.51
CA HIS A 13 -4.53 15.98 26.70
C HIS A 13 -3.36 16.88 26.27
N ARG A 14 -2.23 16.78 26.96
CA ARG A 14 -1.00 17.53 26.67
C ARG A 14 0.21 16.69 27.07
N ILE A 15 1.25 16.73 26.26
CA ILE A 15 2.51 16.03 26.51
C ILE A 15 3.51 17.06 27.01
N GLN A 16 3.94 16.98 28.27
CA GLN A 16 5.00 17.84 28.82
C GLN A 16 5.88 16.99 29.75
N PRO A 17 6.85 16.25 29.19
CA PRO A 17 7.72 15.37 29.97
C PRO A 17 8.62 16.22 30.86
N ALA A 18 8.76 15.81 32.12
CA ALA A 18 9.64 16.49 33.08
C ALA A 18 11.12 16.40 32.67
N SER A 19 11.92 17.36 33.14
CA SER A 19 13.32 17.54 32.73
C SER A 19 14.22 16.33 33.00
N PHE A 20 13.86 15.43 33.92
CA PHE A 20 14.64 14.22 34.17
C PHE A 20 14.74 13.31 32.94
N PHE A 21 13.80 13.42 31.99
CA PHE A 21 13.88 12.66 30.74
C PHE A 21 15.15 13.01 29.95
N LEU A 22 15.69 14.23 30.03
CA LEU A 22 16.94 14.61 29.36
C LEU A 22 18.09 13.64 29.69
N ASN A 23 18.17 13.20 30.95
CA ASN A 23 19.24 12.31 31.42
C ASN A 23 18.96 10.82 31.17
N MET A 24 17.75 10.46 30.73
CA MET A 24 17.39 9.07 30.42
C MET A 24 17.94 8.62 29.06
N ARG A 25 19.23 8.28 29.02
CA ARG A 25 19.95 7.90 27.77
C ARG A 25 19.49 6.59 27.13
N ARG A 26 18.87 5.70 27.91
CA ARG A 26 18.34 4.43 27.40
C ARG A 26 16.88 4.51 26.97
N PHE A 27 16.22 5.66 27.11
CA PHE A 27 14.82 5.82 26.75
C PHE A 27 14.70 6.03 25.23
N HIS A 28 14.12 5.05 24.52
CA HIS A 28 14.07 5.03 23.06
C HIS A 28 12.75 4.48 22.48
N VAL A 29 11.77 4.11 23.31
CA VAL A 29 10.41 3.75 22.87
C VAL A 29 9.37 4.56 23.64
N LEU A 30 8.51 5.28 22.91
CA LEU A 30 7.37 5.99 23.46
C LEU A 30 6.11 5.67 22.65
N ASP A 31 5.10 5.16 23.33
CA ASP A 31 3.77 4.94 22.79
C ASP A 31 2.74 5.78 23.55
N LEU A 32 2.19 6.77 22.86
CA LEU A 32 1.14 7.67 23.35
C LEU A 32 -0.17 7.49 22.57
N SER A 33 -0.31 6.38 21.84
CA SER A 33 -1.44 6.17 20.94
C SER A 33 -2.79 6.22 21.66
N HIS A 34 -3.86 6.57 20.95
CA HIS A 34 -5.23 6.58 21.50
C HIS A 34 -5.36 7.46 22.76
N ASN A 35 -4.83 8.68 22.68
CA ASN A 35 -5.00 9.74 23.67
C ASN A 35 -5.76 10.92 23.05
N LYS A 36 -5.90 12.05 23.75
CA LYS A 36 -6.67 13.22 23.30
C LYS A 36 -5.80 14.48 23.23
N VAL A 37 -4.62 14.33 22.66
CA VAL A 37 -3.63 15.41 22.55
C VAL A 37 -4.04 16.34 21.43
N LYS A 38 -4.44 17.57 21.80
CA LYS A 38 -5.01 18.50 20.83
C LYS A 38 -3.95 19.16 19.92
N SER A 39 -2.77 19.40 20.45
CA SER A 39 -1.62 19.95 19.71
C SER A 39 -0.32 19.47 20.32
N ILE A 40 0.73 19.49 19.52
CA ILE A 40 2.09 19.16 19.95
C ILE A 40 3.01 20.23 19.36
N CYS A 41 3.72 20.92 20.25
CA CYS A 41 4.67 21.97 19.90
C CYS A 41 6.10 21.64 20.33
N GLU A 42 7.06 22.44 19.88
CA GLU A 42 8.47 22.35 20.27
C GLU A 42 8.65 22.34 21.79
N GLU A 43 7.90 23.19 22.51
CA GLU A 43 7.93 23.28 23.96
C GLU A 43 7.39 22.02 24.67
N ASP A 44 6.44 21.31 24.04
CA ASP A 44 5.79 20.13 24.62
C ASP A 44 6.75 18.92 24.64
N LEU A 45 7.68 18.85 23.69
CA LEU A 45 8.66 17.75 23.59
C LEU A 45 10.08 18.16 23.99
N LEU A 46 10.24 19.31 24.65
CA LEU A 46 11.56 19.87 25.02
C LEU A 46 12.45 18.87 25.77
N SER A 47 11.92 18.14 26.76
CA SER A 47 12.71 17.17 27.54
C SER A 47 13.07 15.88 26.78
N PHE A 48 12.62 15.76 25.52
CA PHE A 48 13.00 14.69 24.60
C PHE A 48 14.05 15.12 23.56
N GLN A 49 14.44 16.39 23.50
CA GLN A 49 15.51 16.82 22.61
C GLN A 49 16.84 16.09 22.91
N GLY A 50 17.60 15.79 21.87
CA GLY A 50 18.83 15.00 21.91
C GLY A 50 18.61 13.48 21.99
N LYS A 51 17.35 13.00 22.02
CA LYS A 51 17.05 11.57 22.06
C LYS A 51 17.02 10.92 20.68
N HIS A 52 17.33 9.63 20.70
CA HIS A 52 17.09 8.72 19.59
C HIS A 52 15.97 7.74 19.97
N PHE A 53 14.82 7.89 19.32
CA PHE A 53 13.72 6.96 19.43
C PHE A 53 13.80 5.89 18.35
N THR A 54 13.81 4.63 18.75
CA THR A 54 13.54 3.52 17.84
C THR A 54 12.08 3.57 17.39
N LEU A 55 11.17 3.89 18.31
CA LEU A 55 9.74 4.03 18.05
C LEU A 55 9.18 5.23 18.81
N LEU A 56 8.52 6.11 18.07
CA LEU A 56 7.66 7.16 18.60
C LEU A 56 6.30 7.06 17.91
N THR A 57 5.28 6.57 18.63
CA THR A 57 3.91 6.55 18.12
C THR A 57 3.04 7.55 18.85
N LEU A 58 2.38 8.37 18.05
CA LEU A 58 1.35 9.33 18.40
C LEU A 58 0.08 8.96 17.63
N ALA A 59 -0.15 7.68 17.33
CA ALA A 59 -1.30 7.25 16.55
C ALA A 59 -2.63 7.62 17.24
N SER A 60 -3.58 8.14 16.47
CA SER A 60 -4.93 8.47 16.94
C SER A 60 -4.95 9.33 18.22
N VAL A 61 -4.07 10.33 18.31
CA VAL A 61 -4.10 11.31 19.41
C VAL A 61 -5.02 12.50 19.14
N THR A 62 -5.59 12.59 17.93
CA THR A 62 -6.62 13.55 17.54
C THR A 62 -6.14 15.01 17.65
N LEU A 63 -5.08 15.38 16.91
CA LEU A 63 -4.42 16.70 16.90
C LEU A 63 -5.33 17.89 16.48
N GLN A 64 -6.52 18.01 17.08
CA GLN A 64 -7.65 18.90 16.78
C GLN A 64 -7.30 20.38 16.66
N ASP A 65 -6.37 20.85 17.50
CA ASP A 65 -6.01 22.26 17.49
C ASP A 65 -5.09 22.57 16.31
N MET A 66 -4.34 21.62 15.75
CA MET A 66 -3.35 21.89 14.68
C MET A 66 -4.02 22.04 13.29
N ASN A 67 -4.96 22.97 13.17
CA ASN A 67 -5.70 23.34 11.94
C ASN A 67 -5.32 24.74 11.39
N GLU A 68 -5.91 25.25 10.29
CA GLU A 68 -5.47 26.50 9.57
C GLU A 68 -5.90 27.70 10.35
N TYR A 69 -7.00 27.55 11.05
CA TYR A 69 -7.55 28.55 11.92
C TYR A 69 -6.78 28.57 13.25
N TRP A 70 -5.80 27.68 13.43
CA TRP A 70 -4.98 27.69 14.62
C TRP A 70 -3.98 28.82 14.61
N LEU A 71 -4.27 29.81 15.44
CA LEU A 71 -3.38 30.95 15.71
C LEU A 71 -2.06 30.55 16.40
N GLY A 72 -1.89 29.27 16.74
CA GLY A 72 -0.71 28.74 17.43
C GLY A 72 0.49 28.45 16.52
N TRP A 73 0.32 28.39 15.19
CA TRP A 73 1.40 28.01 14.27
C TRP A 73 2.68 28.85 14.44
N ASP A 74 2.54 30.18 14.58
CA ASP A 74 3.67 31.10 14.75
C ASP A 74 4.48 30.86 16.04
N LYS A 75 3.86 30.24 17.05
CA LYS A 75 4.45 30.01 18.38
C LYS A 75 4.81 28.54 18.63
N CYS A 76 4.21 27.62 17.88
CA CYS A 76 4.33 26.20 18.14
C CYS A 76 5.75 25.67 17.89
N GLY A 77 6.49 26.26 16.94
CA GLY A 77 7.82 25.80 16.59
C GLY A 77 7.80 24.35 16.05
N ASN A 78 8.95 23.69 16.10
CA ASN A 78 9.10 22.33 15.60
C ASN A 78 9.07 21.29 16.74
N PRO A 79 8.04 20.43 16.83
CA PRO A 79 7.92 19.42 17.88
C PRO A 79 9.07 18.43 17.96
N PHE A 80 9.67 18.08 16.81
CA PHE A 80 10.70 17.04 16.72
C PHE A 80 12.11 17.62 16.64
N LYS A 81 12.29 18.89 17.03
CA LYS A 81 13.57 19.58 16.94
C LYS A 81 14.66 18.84 17.72
N ASN A 82 15.80 18.61 17.07
CA ASN A 82 16.94 17.93 17.67
C ASN A 82 16.60 16.53 18.22
N MET A 83 15.58 15.88 17.67
CA MET A 83 15.22 14.49 17.96
C MET A 83 15.50 13.65 16.72
N SER A 84 15.86 12.39 16.93
CA SER A 84 15.93 11.42 15.85
C SER A 84 14.98 10.28 16.13
N VAL A 85 14.25 9.85 15.11
CA VAL A 85 13.23 8.81 15.22
C VAL A 85 13.46 7.82 14.08
N MET A 86 13.46 6.52 14.35
CA MET A 86 13.57 5.48 13.31
C MET A 86 12.20 5.10 12.75
N VAL A 87 11.24 4.84 13.64
CA VAL A 87 9.82 4.58 13.32
C VAL A 87 8.98 5.69 13.91
N LEU A 88 8.42 6.52 13.03
CA LEU A 88 7.48 7.56 13.40
C LEU A 88 6.09 7.14 12.93
N ASP A 89 5.16 7.06 13.87
CA ASP A 89 3.77 6.69 13.60
C ASP A 89 2.86 7.84 14.03
N LEU A 90 2.27 8.49 13.03
CA LEU A 90 1.28 9.56 13.16
C LEU A 90 -0.07 9.15 12.58
N SER A 91 -0.32 7.84 12.41
CA SER A 91 -1.55 7.33 11.82
C SER A 91 -2.80 7.79 12.58
N GLY A 92 -3.93 7.93 11.88
CA GLY A 92 -5.22 8.23 12.50
C GLY A 92 -5.35 9.64 13.11
N ASN A 93 -4.48 10.59 12.76
CA ASN A 93 -4.50 11.94 13.36
C ASN A 93 -5.23 13.01 12.54
N GLY A 94 -5.72 12.70 11.34
CA GLY A 94 -6.46 13.66 10.51
C GLY A 94 -5.62 14.80 9.94
N LEU A 95 -4.41 14.50 9.45
CA LEU A 95 -3.54 15.41 8.71
C LEU A 95 -4.04 15.61 7.26
N ILE A 96 -4.97 16.53 7.03
CA ILE A 96 -5.34 17.01 5.68
C ILE A 96 -4.14 17.72 5.05
N LEU A 97 -3.75 17.56 3.76
CA LEU A 97 -2.41 17.93 3.22
C LEU A 97 -2.34 18.62 1.81
N SER A 98 -3.36 19.32 1.28
CA SER A 98 -3.16 20.37 0.24
C SER A 98 -4.24 21.48 0.07
N LYS A 99 -3.80 22.70 -0.28
CA LYS A 99 -4.67 23.76 -0.83
C LYS A 99 -5.09 23.38 -2.24
N SER A 100 -6.39 23.19 -2.50
CA SER A 100 -6.90 23.28 -3.87
C SER A 100 -8.23 24.01 -3.97
N TYR A 101 -8.20 25.01 -4.85
CA TYR A 101 -9.22 26.01 -5.15
C TYR A 101 -10.33 25.50 -6.09
N ASN A 102 -10.56 24.20 -6.24
CA ASN A 102 -11.55 23.68 -7.18
C ASN A 102 -12.20 22.39 -6.65
N ILE A 103 -13.13 22.52 -5.71
CA ILE A 103 -14.37 21.75 -5.52
C ILE A 103 -15.06 22.38 -4.30
N GLY A 104 -16.34 22.73 -4.46
CA GLY A 104 -17.05 23.71 -3.65
C GLY A 104 -16.97 23.55 -2.13
N SER A 105 -16.93 24.70 -1.46
CA SER A 105 -16.90 24.94 -0.01
C SER A 105 -18.16 24.49 0.75
N SER A 106 -18.86 23.46 0.30
CA SER A 106 -20.13 23.06 0.93
C SER A 106 -20.49 21.61 0.59
N PHE A 107 -19.87 20.62 1.25
CA PHE A 107 -20.49 19.32 1.53
C PHE A 107 -19.77 18.62 2.70
N GLY A 108 -20.23 18.95 3.91
CA GLY A 108 -20.10 18.19 5.16
C GLY A 108 -18.79 17.44 5.45
N HIS A 109 -17.83 18.12 6.10
CA HIS A 109 -17.12 17.70 7.32
C HIS A 109 -16.24 18.89 7.80
N ASN A 110 -16.15 19.11 9.10
CA ASN A 110 -15.41 20.24 9.71
C ASN A 110 -13.90 19.99 9.63
N ASN A 111 -13.26 20.52 8.59
CA ASN A 111 -11.93 20.12 8.14
C ASN A 111 -10.76 20.88 8.80
N PHE A 112 -9.67 20.14 9.06
CA PHE A 112 -8.31 20.67 9.12
C PHE A 112 -7.87 21.16 7.73
N PRO A 113 -6.75 21.87 7.68
CA PRO A 113 -6.04 22.23 6.46
C PRO A 113 -4.61 21.74 6.50
N ASP A 114 -3.91 22.14 5.48
CA ASP A 114 -2.81 21.39 4.95
C ASP A 114 -1.54 21.70 5.73
N PRO A 115 -0.80 20.72 6.29
CA PRO A 115 0.57 20.90 6.70
C PRO A 115 1.31 21.59 5.57
N ASP A 116 1.96 22.66 5.94
CA ASP A 116 2.76 23.43 5.04
C ASP A 116 4.23 23.02 5.17
N LYS A 117 5.07 23.71 4.41
CA LYS A 117 6.53 23.54 4.41
C LYS A 117 7.21 23.69 5.78
N PHE A 118 6.51 24.16 6.82
CA PHE A 118 7.06 24.32 8.17
C PHE A 118 6.65 23.19 9.12
N THR A 119 5.52 22.51 8.88
CA THR A 119 4.96 21.52 9.81
C THR A 119 5.93 20.37 10.11
N PHE A 120 6.72 19.94 9.12
CA PHE A 120 7.66 18.82 9.28
C PHE A 120 9.11 19.16 8.99
N LYS A 121 9.44 20.46 8.91
CA LYS A 121 10.82 20.92 8.69
C LYS A 121 11.80 20.31 9.71
N GLY A 122 11.34 19.95 10.91
CA GLY A 122 12.17 19.27 11.90
C GLY A 122 12.69 17.88 11.58
N LEU A 123 12.05 17.21 10.64
CA LEU A 123 12.46 15.90 10.20
C LEU A 123 13.63 15.96 9.19
N GLU A 124 14.12 17.17 8.89
CA GLU A 124 15.23 17.58 8.00
C GLU A 124 16.54 16.79 8.20
N VAL A 125 16.80 16.31 9.43
CA VAL A 125 17.98 15.47 9.77
C VAL A 125 17.53 14.15 10.39
N SER A 126 16.28 13.77 10.19
CA SER A 126 15.72 12.62 10.87
C SER A 126 16.27 11.31 10.29
N GLY A 127 16.63 10.40 11.18
CA GLY A 127 16.92 9.00 10.85
C GLY A 127 15.65 8.19 10.55
N VAL A 128 14.55 8.84 10.16
CA VAL A 128 13.26 8.16 9.93
C VAL A 128 13.42 7.25 8.73
N LYS A 129 13.26 5.97 8.99
CA LYS A 129 13.28 4.91 7.97
C LYS A 129 11.89 4.40 7.69
N ILE A 130 10.99 4.48 8.67
CA ILE A 130 9.61 4.02 8.58
C ILE A 130 8.71 5.15 9.04
N PHE A 131 7.80 5.58 8.17
CA PHE A 131 6.85 6.63 8.46
C PHE A 131 5.43 6.14 8.18
N ASP A 132 4.60 6.12 9.22
CA ASP A 132 3.18 5.78 9.11
C ASP A 132 2.30 7.03 9.21
N LEU A 133 1.56 7.28 8.14
CA LEU A 133 0.57 8.34 7.94
C LEU A 133 -0.76 7.74 7.48
N SER A 134 -1.00 6.45 7.75
CA SER A 134 -2.25 5.80 7.38
C SER A 134 -3.46 6.43 8.09
N GLN A 135 -4.63 6.35 7.45
CA GLN A 135 -5.91 6.83 7.99
C GLN A 135 -5.85 8.28 8.49
N SER A 136 -5.06 9.11 7.81
CA SER A 136 -4.81 10.50 8.21
C SER A 136 -5.64 11.50 7.39
N HIS A 137 -6.57 11.04 6.56
CA HIS A 137 -7.42 11.89 5.71
C HIS A 137 -6.62 12.78 4.72
N ILE A 138 -5.46 12.30 4.28
CA ILE A 138 -4.59 12.98 3.31
C ILE A 138 -5.22 12.87 1.92
N PHE A 139 -5.64 13.97 1.29
CA PHE A 139 -6.22 13.92 -0.07
C PHE A 139 -5.26 14.35 -1.18
N ALA A 140 -4.28 15.20 -0.89
CA ALA A 140 -3.12 15.38 -1.74
C ALA A 140 -1.92 15.75 -0.89
N LEU A 141 -0.73 15.73 -1.48
CA LEU A 141 0.50 16.10 -0.82
C LEU A 141 1.03 17.37 -1.48
N SER A 142 0.91 18.50 -0.78
CA SER A 142 1.39 19.77 -1.33
C SER A 142 2.93 19.74 -1.52
N ASN A 143 3.43 20.64 -2.38
CA ASN A 143 4.85 20.71 -2.64
C ASN A 143 5.60 21.10 -1.37
N SER A 144 6.71 20.44 -1.09
CA SER A 144 7.63 20.80 -0.02
C SER A 144 7.13 20.67 1.42
N VAL A 145 6.03 19.94 1.66
CA VAL A 145 5.51 19.63 3.01
C VAL A 145 6.60 19.11 3.96
N PHE A 146 7.49 18.27 3.42
CA PHE A 146 8.63 17.74 4.13
C PHE A 146 9.96 18.17 3.47
N SER A 147 10.10 19.34 2.83
CA SER A 147 11.37 19.73 2.17
C SER A 147 12.32 20.61 3.00
N LEU A 148 13.59 20.66 2.55
CA LEU A 148 14.69 21.42 3.16
C LEU A 148 14.76 22.90 2.75
N PHE A 149 14.37 23.26 1.52
CA PHE A 149 14.75 24.54 0.92
C PHE A 149 13.58 25.34 0.33
N PHE A 150 13.66 26.65 0.56
CA PHE A 150 12.76 27.65 -0.01
C PHE A 150 13.23 28.01 -1.42
N PHE A 151 12.65 27.43 -2.47
CA PHE A 151 12.86 27.90 -3.84
C PHE A 151 11.58 28.50 -4.40
N PHE A 152 11.59 29.83 -4.57
CA PHE A 152 10.64 30.54 -5.44
C PHE A 152 11.02 30.25 -6.90
N PHE A 153 10.54 29.14 -7.48
CA PHE A 153 10.49 29.04 -8.94
C PHE A 153 9.10 29.48 -9.43
N ARG A 154 9.02 30.78 -9.72
CA ARG A 154 7.91 31.40 -10.44
C ARG A 154 8.12 31.17 -11.95
N SER A 155 7.98 29.93 -12.40
CA SER A 155 7.94 29.61 -13.83
C SER A 155 6.94 28.48 -14.09
N ARG A 156 5.89 28.82 -14.85
CA ARG A 156 4.87 27.88 -15.36
C ARG A 156 5.53 26.87 -16.31
N ALA A 157 5.95 25.72 -15.79
CA ALA A 157 6.04 24.42 -16.47
C ALA A 157 6.85 23.48 -15.57
N ASN A 158 6.30 22.30 -15.27
CA ASN A 158 6.84 21.24 -14.40
C ASN A 158 6.70 21.49 -12.89
N TYR A 159 5.52 21.17 -12.37
CA TYR A 159 5.32 20.86 -10.96
C TYR A 159 6.08 19.55 -10.65
N ILE A 160 7.37 19.65 -10.33
CA ILE A 160 8.10 18.53 -9.73
C ILE A 160 7.64 18.49 -8.27
N TYR A 161 6.75 17.56 -7.97
CA TYR A 161 6.23 17.37 -6.63
C TYR A 161 7.35 16.81 -5.72
N GLN A 162 7.85 17.64 -4.81
CA GLN A 162 8.98 17.33 -3.93
C GLN A 162 8.53 17.23 -2.47
N SER A 163 7.40 16.56 -2.23
CA SER A 163 6.75 16.54 -0.92
C SER A 163 7.65 15.94 0.15
N PHE A 164 8.48 14.92 -0.16
CA PHE A 164 9.29 14.19 0.83
C PHE A 164 10.81 14.47 0.81
N GLN A 165 11.26 15.56 0.23
CA GLN A 165 12.70 15.82 0.05
C GLN A 165 13.56 15.82 1.32
N GLY A 166 12.98 16.18 2.46
CA GLY A 166 13.61 16.21 3.79
C GLY A 166 13.57 14.88 4.52
N LEU A 167 13.06 13.81 3.90
CA LEU A 167 13.15 12.43 4.40
C LEU A 167 14.00 11.54 3.47
N PRO A 168 15.27 11.89 3.20
CA PRO A 168 16.10 11.19 2.21
C PRO A 168 16.41 9.73 2.58
N ASN A 169 16.28 9.36 3.87
CA ASN A 169 16.57 8.02 4.40
C ASN A 169 15.34 7.12 4.49
N LEU A 170 14.19 7.57 3.99
CA LEU A 170 12.94 6.85 4.12
C LEU A 170 12.99 5.54 3.31
N LEU A 171 12.68 4.43 3.97
CA LEU A 171 12.64 3.09 3.38
C LEU A 171 11.21 2.58 3.25
N ASN A 172 10.35 2.90 4.21
CA ASN A 172 8.96 2.47 4.24
C ASN A 172 8.04 3.66 4.49
N LEU A 173 7.03 3.83 3.63
CA LEU A 173 6.02 4.87 3.75
C LEU A 173 4.63 4.23 3.71
N ASN A 174 3.86 4.41 4.77
CA ASN A 174 2.47 3.95 4.84
C ASN A 174 1.50 5.13 4.75
N LEU A 175 0.70 5.12 3.69
CA LEU A 175 -0.34 6.11 3.39
C LEU A 175 -1.70 5.42 3.15
N THR A 176 -1.88 4.21 3.66
CA THR A 176 -3.12 3.43 3.50
C THR A 176 -4.32 4.16 4.11
N GLY A 177 -5.50 4.08 3.49
CA GLY A 177 -6.75 4.64 4.04
C GLY A 177 -6.78 6.17 4.01
N ASN A 178 -6.13 6.76 3.03
CA ASN A 178 -6.17 8.20 2.76
C ASN A 178 -7.06 8.46 1.52
N ALA A 179 -7.03 9.67 0.97
CA ALA A 179 -7.83 10.07 -0.18
C ALA A 179 -6.95 10.53 -1.36
N LEU A 180 -5.72 10.00 -1.47
CA LEU A 180 -4.77 10.37 -2.52
C LEU A 180 -5.30 10.00 -3.90
N GLU A 181 -5.12 10.89 -4.86
CA GLU A 181 -5.56 10.69 -6.26
C GLU A 181 -4.40 10.42 -7.24
N SER A 182 -3.16 10.75 -6.85
CA SER A 182 -1.96 10.59 -7.68
C SER A 182 -0.78 10.07 -6.88
N VAL A 183 0.24 9.62 -7.61
CA VAL A 183 1.47 9.01 -7.09
C VAL A 183 2.74 9.78 -7.49
N HIS A 184 2.63 10.80 -8.35
CA HIS A 184 3.80 11.51 -8.89
C HIS A 184 4.66 12.17 -7.81
N GLU A 185 4.08 12.46 -6.65
CA GLU A 185 4.73 13.03 -5.48
C GLU A 185 5.82 12.12 -4.88
N PHE A 186 5.76 10.81 -5.15
CA PHE A 186 6.66 9.81 -4.57
C PHE A 186 7.92 9.53 -5.41
N ALA A 187 7.98 10.01 -6.66
CA ALA A 187 9.11 9.79 -7.57
C ALA A 187 10.48 10.23 -6.99
N THR A 188 10.45 11.18 -6.06
CA THR A 188 11.63 11.78 -5.46
C THR A 188 12.26 10.94 -4.35
N LEU A 189 11.59 9.88 -3.88
CA LEU A 189 12.04 9.03 -2.78
C LEU A 189 12.94 7.88 -3.27
N ALA A 190 14.18 8.20 -3.62
CA ALA A 190 15.14 7.28 -4.25
C ALA A 190 15.51 6.03 -3.42
N ASN A 191 15.38 6.08 -2.10
CA ASN A 191 15.72 4.96 -1.19
C ASN A 191 14.49 4.16 -0.74
N LEU A 192 13.29 4.53 -1.17
CA LEU A 192 12.07 3.89 -0.71
C LEU A 192 12.01 2.45 -1.23
N LYS A 193 11.73 1.50 -0.34
CA LYS A 193 11.61 0.08 -0.64
C LYS A 193 10.17 -0.39 -0.55
N LYS A 194 9.41 0.13 0.43
CA LYS A 194 8.03 -0.28 0.68
C LYS A 194 7.10 0.91 0.66
N LEU A 195 6.06 0.81 -0.17
CA LEU A 195 5.07 1.85 -0.35
C LEU A 195 3.66 1.27 -0.16
N TYR A 196 2.95 1.74 0.86
CA TYR A 196 1.59 1.30 1.14
C TYR A 196 0.61 2.41 0.77
N LEU A 197 -0.22 2.13 -0.22
CA LEU A 197 -1.14 3.06 -0.86
C LEU A 197 -2.56 2.47 -0.91
N GLY A 198 -2.85 1.44 -0.12
CA GLY A 198 -4.15 0.80 -0.11
C GLY A 198 -5.27 1.75 0.33
N GLU A 199 -6.50 1.49 -0.08
CA GLU A 199 -7.69 2.23 0.32
C GLU A 199 -7.55 3.74 0.09
N ASN A 200 -6.96 4.12 -1.04
CA ASN A 200 -6.89 5.49 -1.55
C ASN A 200 -7.82 5.66 -2.77
N ARG A 201 -7.67 6.76 -3.50
CA ARG A 201 -8.38 7.05 -4.75
C ARG A 201 -7.42 7.12 -5.93
N ILE A 202 -6.29 6.42 -5.83
CA ILE A 202 -5.21 6.45 -6.82
C ILE A 202 -5.72 5.78 -8.06
N SER A 203 -6.07 6.59 -9.05
CA SER A 203 -6.48 6.14 -10.37
C SER A 203 -6.66 7.32 -11.32
N SER A 204 -6.12 8.51 -11.00
CA SER A 204 -6.55 9.80 -11.56
C SER A 204 -8.07 10.03 -11.50
N LEU A 205 -8.55 11.21 -11.90
CA LEU A 205 -9.99 11.44 -12.11
C LEU A 205 -10.63 10.44 -13.10
N LEU A 206 -9.83 9.82 -13.98
CA LEU A 206 -10.30 8.90 -15.02
C LEU A 206 -10.32 7.44 -14.60
N LYS A 207 -9.99 7.11 -13.35
CA LYS A 207 -9.87 5.74 -12.88
C LYS A 207 -8.94 4.84 -13.73
N ASP A 208 -7.88 5.43 -14.28
CA ASP A 208 -6.94 4.82 -15.20
C ASP A 208 -5.78 4.09 -14.50
N LEU A 209 -5.32 2.99 -15.08
CA LEU A 209 -4.18 2.19 -14.60
C LEU A 209 -2.81 2.89 -14.74
N SER A 210 -2.74 4.09 -15.34
CA SER A 210 -1.50 4.84 -15.56
C SER A 210 -0.71 5.13 -14.28
N ASP A 211 -1.37 5.29 -13.12
CA ASP A 211 -0.66 5.48 -11.85
C ASP A 211 0.12 4.21 -11.44
N LEU A 212 -0.42 3.02 -11.70
CA LEU A 212 0.30 1.76 -11.48
C LEU A 212 1.51 1.67 -12.42
N TYR A 213 1.35 1.95 -13.72
CA TYR A 213 2.52 1.97 -14.62
C TYR A 213 3.55 3.02 -14.23
N THR A 214 3.11 4.18 -13.72
CA THR A 214 4.01 5.21 -13.18
C THR A 214 4.85 4.62 -12.05
N ILE A 215 4.24 3.92 -11.09
CA ILE A 215 4.98 3.21 -10.03
C ILE A 215 5.96 2.19 -10.63
N LEU A 216 5.49 1.35 -11.56
CA LEU A 216 6.27 0.27 -12.16
C LEU A 216 7.39 0.74 -13.09
N ARG A 217 7.36 2.00 -13.54
CA ARG A 217 8.34 2.59 -14.46
C ARG A 217 9.27 3.57 -13.77
N GLU A 218 8.71 4.47 -12.96
CA GLU A 218 9.46 5.57 -12.35
C GLU A 218 10.04 5.18 -10.99
N PHE A 219 9.42 4.23 -10.26
CA PHE A 219 9.85 3.86 -8.90
C PHE A 219 10.55 2.49 -8.90
N SER A 220 11.59 2.36 -9.74
CA SER A 220 12.35 1.10 -9.89
C SER A 220 13.04 0.62 -8.62
N GLN A 221 13.21 1.50 -7.61
CA GLN A 221 13.74 1.15 -6.29
C GLN A 221 12.76 0.33 -5.43
N ILE A 222 11.46 0.35 -5.74
CA ILE A 222 10.42 -0.25 -4.89
C ILE A 222 10.49 -1.77 -4.95
N GLU A 223 10.57 -2.37 -3.78
CA GLU A 223 10.56 -3.83 -3.59
C GLU A 223 9.14 -4.32 -3.31
N LYS A 224 8.32 -3.53 -2.60
CA LYS A 224 6.96 -3.93 -2.20
C LYS A 224 5.99 -2.78 -2.32
N THR A 225 4.89 -2.98 -3.04
CA THR A 225 3.82 -1.98 -3.15
C THR A 225 2.44 -2.58 -2.91
N PHE A 226 1.62 -1.84 -2.17
CA PHE A 226 0.27 -2.25 -1.79
C PHE A 226 -0.74 -1.23 -2.31
N LEU A 227 -1.53 -1.61 -3.29
CA LEU A 227 -2.52 -0.77 -3.97
C LEU A 227 -3.95 -1.28 -3.78
N ARG A 228 -4.16 -2.15 -2.79
CA ARG A 228 -5.47 -2.72 -2.44
C ARG A 228 -6.55 -1.64 -2.41
N GLY A 229 -7.72 -1.87 -3.00
CA GLY A 229 -8.87 -0.96 -2.88
C GLY A 229 -8.76 0.34 -3.68
N ASN A 230 -7.74 0.51 -4.52
CA ASN A 230 -7.70 1.57 -5.54
C ASN A 230 -8.48 1.10 -6.79
N MET A 231 -9.67 1.64 -7.00
CA MET A 231 -10.66 1.18 -7.99
C MET A 231 -10.28 1.53 -9.45
N PHE A 232 -9.30 0.85 -10.04
CA PHE A 232 -8.95 1.04 -11.45
C PHE A 232 -10.03 0.46 -12.36
N SER A 233 -10.61 1.28 -13.23
CA SER A 233 -11.67 0.86 -14.17
C SER A 233 -11.38 1.18 -15.63
N MET A 234 -10.29 1.90 -15.93
CA MET A 234 -9.93 2.30 -17.29
C MET A 234 -8.46 2.03 -17.59
N CYS A 235 -8.15 1.90 -18.88
CA CYS A 235 -6.81 1.77 -19.41
C CYS A 235 -6.74 2.46 -20.77
N HIS A 236 -6.20 3.67 -20.83
CA HIS A 236 -6.11 4.44 -22.07
C HIS A 236 -4.81 4.18 -22.83
N ASN A 237 -3.75 3.73 -22.16
CA ASN A 237 -2.43 3.59 -22.78
C ASN A 237 -1.94 2.14 -22.69
N GLN A 238 -1.99 1.43 -23.83
CA GLN A 238 -1.79 -0.02 -23.92
C GLN A 238 -0.35 -0.45 -24.24
N ARG A 239 0.60 0.49 -24.25
CA ARG A 239 2.01 0.22 -24.60
C ARG A 239 2.95 0.92 -23.64
N GLN A 240 2.76 0.64 -22.36
CA GLN A 240 3.63 1.19 -21.32
C GLN A 240 4.74 0.18 -21.00
N ILE A 241 5.98 0.64 -21.00
CA ILE A 241 7.12 -0.21 -20.70
C ILE A 241 7.23 -0.32 -19.17
N VAL A 242 7.01 -1.53 -18.66
CA VAL A 242 7.33 -1.90 -17.29
C VAL A 242 8.83 -2.15 -17.18
N VAL A 243 9.48 -1.44 -16.24
CA VAL A 243 10.95 -1.46 -16.05
C VAL A 243 11.34 -1.96 -14.65
N SER A 244 10.37 -2.16 -13.75
CA SER A 244 10.65 -2.54 -12.37
C SER A 244 11.31 -3.92 -12.28
N ASP A 245 12.59 -3.91 -11.89
CA ASP A 245 13.45 -5.09 -11.76
C ASP A 245 13.68 -5.53 -10.31
N LYS A 246 13.14 -4.80 -9.33
CA LYS A 246 13.27 -5.10 -7.89
C LYS A 246 11.96 -5.46 -7.21
N LEU A 247 10.83 -5.28 -7.88
CA LEU A 247 9.53 -5.51 -7.27
C LEU A 247 9.34 -6.99 -6.97
N GLN A 248 9.19 -7.30 -5.69
CA GLN A 248 8.98 -8.63 -5.13
C GLN A 248 7.52 -8.85 -4.70
N LEU A 249 6.81 -7.80 -4.29
CA LEU A 249 5.42 -7.91 -3.84
C LEU A 249 4.55 -6.82 -4.46
N LEU A 250 3.46 -7.25 -5.09
CA LEU A 250 2.42 -6.39 -5.62
C LEU A 250 1.05 -6.86 -5.12
N ASN A 251 0.36 -6.00 -4.36
CA ASN A 251 -1.01 -6.25 -3.94
C ASN A 251 -1.97 -5.32 -4.69
N LEU A 252 -2.85 -5.92 -5.50
CA LEU A 252 -3.93 -5.28 -6.27
C LEU A 252 -5.29 -5.83 -5.85
N GLU A 253 -5.45 -6.27 -4.60
CA GLU A 253 -6.71 -6.80 -4.09
C GLU A 253 -7.80 -5.71 -4.11
N LEU A 254 -9.05 -6.01 -4.47
CA LEU A 254 -10.12 -5.00 -4.57
C LEU A 254 -9.78 -3.83 -5.53
N SER A 255 -8.99 -4.05 -6.58
CA SER A 255 -8.57 -3.00 -7.53
C SER A 255 -9.37 -2.97 -8.85
N THR A 256 -10.49 -3.69 -8.91
CA THR A 256 -11.46 -3.75 -10.03
C THR A 256 -10.87 -4.12 -11.40
N MET A 257 -9.81 -4.94 -11.44
CA MET A 257 -9.09 -5.31 -12.67
C MET A 257 -9.97 -5.99 -13.75
N GLN A 258 -11.09 -6.62 -13.36
CA GLN A 258 -12.02 -7.27 -14.28
C GLN A 258 -12.51 -6.34 -15.41
N LEU A 259 -12.82 -5.08 -15.10
CA LEU A 259 -13.34 -4.13 -16.10
C LEU A 259 -12.31 -3.91 -17.22
N ILE A 260 -11.05 -3.73 -16.84
CA ILE A 260 -9.94 -3.47 -17.77
C ILE A 260 -9.65 -4.71 -18.63
N TRP A 261 -9.55 -5.88 -18.00
CA TRP A 261 -9.16 -7.10 -18.70
C TRP A 261 -10.27 -7.69 -19.57
N SER A 262 -11.54 -7.48 -19.23
CA SER A 262 -12.67 -7.91 -20.10
C SER A 262 -12.70 -7.17 -21.44
N GLU A 263 -12.12 -5.96 -21.50
CA GLU A 263 -11.97 -5.19 -22.74
C GLU A 263 -10.66 -5.51 -23.49
N GLY A 264 -9.85 -6.46 -22.99
CA GLY A 264 -8.56 -6.81 -23.59
C GLY A 264 -7.50 -5.72 -23.48
N LYS A 265 -7.57 -4.86 -22.46
CA LYS A 265 -6.67 -3.72 -22.26
C LYS A 265 -5.64 -3.98 -21.15
N CYS A 266 -4.50 -3.31 -21.21
CA CYS A 266 -3.42 -3.38 -20.19
C CYS A 266 -3.01 -4.81 -19.82
N LEU A 267 -2.98 -5.70 -20.82
CA LEU A 267 -2.59 -7.10 -20.63
C LEU A 267 -1.07 -7.28 -20.44
N ASP A 268 -0.31 -6.19 -20.55
CA ASP A 268 1.13 -6.09 -20.37
C ASP A 268 1.52 -5.58 -18.98
N VAL A 269 0.56 -5.32 -18.08
CA VAL A 269 0.82 -4.72 -16.76
C VAL A 269 1.83 -5.49 -15.89
N PHE A 270 1.97 -6.80 -16.11
CA PHE A 270 2.91 -7.65 -15.40
C PHE A 270 4.11 -8.11 -16.23
N ASN A 271 4.25 -7.64 -17.47
CA ASN A 271 5.40 -8.00 -18.30
C ASN A 271 6.70 -7.53 -17.64
N ASN A 272 7.77 -8.29 -17.85
CA ASN A 272 9.12 -8.06 -17.29
C ASN A 272 9.26 -8.05 -15.76
N LEU A 273 8.20 -8.33 -14.98
CA LEU A 273 8.27 -8.42 -13.52
C LEU A 273 8.89 -9.74 -13.05
N HIS A 274 10.10 -10.04 -13.53
CA HIS A 274 10.78 -11.32 -13.32
C HIS A 274 11.17 -11.60 -11.87
N GLN A 275 11.31 -10.56 -11.04
CA GLN A 275 11.62 -10.67 -9.61
C GLN A 275 10.38 -10.71 -8.71
N LEU A 276 9.17 -10.68 -9.28
CA LEU A 276 7.94 -10.67 -8.49
C LEU A 276 7.72 -12.04 -7.83
N GLU A 277 7.76 -12.06 -6.51
CA GLU A 277 7.57 -13.26 -5.68
C GLU A 277 6.12 -13.41 -5.22
N GLN A 278 5.40 -12.30 -5.00
CA GLN A 278 4.06 -12.32 -4.42
C GLN A 278 3.13 -11.38 -5.18
N LEU A 279 2.03 -11.95 -5.69
CA LEU A 279 0.97 -11.22 -6.36
C LEU A 279 -0.38 -11.53 -5.71
N SER A 280 -1.10 -10.51 -5.26
CA SER A 280 -2.50 -10.64 -4.86
C SER A 280 -3.41 -9.92 -5.84
N LEU A 281 -4.37 -10.68 -6.37
CA LEU A 281 -5.47 -10.26 -7.25
C LEU A 281 -6.81 -10.69 -6.67
N ALA A 282 -6.87 -11.01 -5.37
CA ALA A 282 -8.09 -11.43 -4.72
C ALA A 282 -9.17 -10.32 -4.79
N SER A 283 -10.44 -10.74 -4.73
CA SER A 283 -11.57 -9.82 -4.68
C SER A 283 -11.62 -8.79 -5.82
N ASN A 284 -11.13 -9.11 -7.02
CA ASN A 284 -11.19 -8.22 -8.19
C ASN A 284 -12.42 -8.46 -9.07
N GLY A 285 -13.28 -9.41 -8.71
CA GLY A 285 -14.45 -9.80 -9.50
C GLY A 285 -14.08 -10.46 -10.83
N LEU A 286 -12.88 -11.05 -10.93
CA LEU A 286 -12.36 -11.63 -12.16
C LEU A 286 -13.25 -12.79 -12.61
N GLN A 287 -13.76 -12.76 -13.83
CA GLN A 287 -14.57 -13.84 -14.41
C GLN A 287 -13.74 -14.81 -15.26
N SER A 288 -12.67 -14.30 -15.84
CA SER A 288 -11.65 -15.03 -16.58
C SER A 288 -10.30 -14.35 -16.40
N LEU A 289 -9.22 -15.06 -16.72
CA LEU A 289 -7.87 -14.51 -16.76
C LEU A 289 -7.44 -14.36 -18.22
N PRO A 290 -6.84 -13.22 -18.61
CA PRO A 290 -6.25 -13.09 -19.92
C PRO A 290 -5.15 -14.13 -20.14
N LYS A 291 -5.06 -14.66 -21.36
CA LYS A 291 -4.01 -15.60 -21.73
C LYS A 291 -2.64 -14.96 -21.53
N ASP A 292 -1.71 -15.73 -20.97
CA ASP A 292 -0.30 -15.34 -20.77
C ASP A 292 -0.08 -14.13 -19.83
N ILE A 293 -1.10 -13.69 -19.06
CA ILE A 293 -1.00 -12.53 -18.15
C ILE A 293 0.09 -12.67 -17.08
N PHE A 294 0.50 -13.90 -16.77
CA PHE A 294 1.55 -14.21 -15.79
C PHE A 294 2.84 -14.75 -16.41
N LYS A 295 2.99 -14.74 -17.75
CA LYS A 295 4.08 -15.44 -18.47
C LYS A 295 5.49 -15.06 -18.02
N ASP A 296 5.70 -13.81 -17.63
CA ASP A 296 7.03 -13.27 -17.29
C ASP A 296 7.34 -13.37 -15.78
N LEU A 297 6.36 -13.80 -14.96
CA LEU A 297 6.46 -13.88 -13.49
C LEU A 297 7.23 -15.14 -13.04
N THR A 298 8.48 -15.26 -13.50
CA THR A 298 9.31 -16.47 -13.34
C THR A 298 9.76 -16.74 -11.91
N SER A 299 9.76 -15.73 -11.03
CA SER A 299 10.08 -15.87 -9.61
C SER A 299 8.84 -15.95 -8.72
N LEU A 300 7.64 -16.13 -9.27
CA LEU A 300 6.40 -16.05 -8.48
C LEU A 300 6.27 -17.27 -7.54
N ILE A 301 6.15 -16.98 -6.25
CA ILE A 301 6.03 -17.96 -5.17
C ILE A 301 4.61 -17.94 -4.58
N PHE A 302 3.96 -16.79 -4.57
CA PHE A 302 2.62 -16.60 -4.00
C PHE A 302 1.70 -15.97 -5.05
N LEU A 303 0.57 -16.62 -5.31
CA LEU A 303 -0.51 -16.06 -6.13
C LEU A 303 -1.86 -16.19 -5.41
N ASP A 304 -2.50 -15.07 -5.12
CA ASP A 304 -3.84 -15.04 -4.56
C ASP A 304 -4.87 -14.59 -5.59
N LEU A 305 -5.74 -15.52 -5.97
CA LEU A 305 -6.87 -15.34 -6.89
C LEU A 305 -8.21 -15.62 -6.19
N SER A 306 -8.23 -15.70 -4.86
CA SER A 306 -9.43 -16.00 -4.09
C SER A 306 -10.49 -14.90 -4.17
N PHE A 307 -11.74 -15.25 -3.85
CA PHE A 307 -12.87 -14.31 -3.85
C PHE A 307 -13.08 -13.60 -5.20
N ASN A 308 -12.76 -14.28 -6.30
CA ASN A 308 -13.11 -13.82 -7.64
C ASN A 308 -14.35 -14.58 -8.14
N SER A 309 -14.67 -14.44 -9.42
CA SER A 309 -15.81 -15.09 -10.08
C SER A 309 -15.34 -15.99 -11.22
N LEU A 310 -14.13 -16.57 -11.09
CA LEU A 310 -13.51 -17.36 -12.15
C LEU A 310 -14.35 -18.61 -12.40
N LYS A 311 -14.73 -18.81 -13.66
CA LYS A 311 -15.46 -20.00 -14.11
C LYS A 311 -14.53 -21.10 -14.58
N HIS A 312 -13.45 -20.70 -15.24
CA HIS A 312 -12.43 -21.58 -15.81
C HIS A 312 -11.05 -20.92 -15.68
N LEU A 313 -10.01 -21.72 -15.84
CA LEU A 313 -8.62 -21.26 -15.89
C LEU A 313 -8.03 -21.67 -17.24
N PRO A 314 -7.39 -20.77 -18.00
CA PRO A 314 -6.72 -21.13 -19.23
C PRO A 314 -5.63 -22.17 -18.99
N ASN A 315 -5.44 -23.09 -19.93
CA ASN A 315 -4.36 -24.06 -19.88
C ASN A 315 -3.01 -23.35 -19.82
N GLY A 316 -2.16 -23.77 -18.87
CA GLY A 316 -0.83 -23.19 -18.67
C GLY A 316 -0.83 -21.75 -18.13
N ILE A 317 -1.94 -21.27 -17.55
CA ILE A 317 -2.04 -19.88 -17.04
C ILE A 317 -1.04 -19.56 -15.92
N PHE A 318 -0.71 -20.54 -15.08
CA PHE A 318 0.20 -20.33 -13.97
C PHE A 318 1.65 -20.26 -14.47
N PRO A 319 2.53 -19.39 -13.93
CA PRO A 319 3.94 -19.38 -14.31
C PRO A 319 4.64 -20.70 -13.95
N GLU A 320 5.75 -21.00 -14.62
CA GLU A 320 6.51 -22.25 -14.42
C GLU A 320 6.86 -22.50 -12.94
N SER A 321 7.16 -21.44 -12.17
CA SER A 321 7.42 -21.50 -10.73
C SER A 321 6.29 -22.10 -9.88
N LEU A 322 5.04 -22.02 -10.38
CA LEU A 322 3.86 -22.64 -9.78
C LEU A 322 3.47 -23.97 -10.47
N GLN A 323 4.01 -24.28 -11.65
CA GLN A 323 3.66 -25.50 -12.40
C GLN A 323 4.51 -26.72 -12.00
N ILE A 324 5.70 -26.52 -11.46
CA ILE A 324 6.72 -27.59 -11.36
C ILE A 324 6.30 -28.74 -10.41
N LEU A 325 6.05 -29.90 -11.02
CA LEU A 325 6.24 -31.25 -10.46
C LEU A 325 7.72 -31.63 -10.59
N LYS A 326 8.57 -31.32 -9.61
CA LYS A 326 9.94 -31.87 -9.57
C LYS A 326 10.13 -32.78 -8.36
N SER A 327 10.13 -34.07 -8.67
CA SER A 327 10.78 -35.10 -7.88
C SER A 327 12.26 -34.73 -7.69
N GLY A 328 12.62 -34.18 -6.53
CA GLY A 328 14.01 -33.93 -6.17
C GLY A 328 14.15 -32.90 -5.06
N LEU A 329 14.81 -33.31 -3.97
CA LEU A 329 15.06 -32.57 -2.73
C LEU A 329 15.39 -31.09 -2.98
N PHE A 330 14.45 -30.20 -2.69
CA PHE A 330 14.55 -28.87 -2.06
C PHE A 330 13.24 -28.13 -2.41
N SER A 331 12.16 -28.46 -1.69
CA SER A 331 10.85 -27.82 -1.83
C SER A 331 10.89 -26.44 -1.19
N THR A 332 10.88 -25.37 -1.99
CA THR A 332 10.74 -24.01 -1.45
C THR A 332 9.37 -23.45 -1.81
N LEU A 333 8.33 -24.08 -1.24
CA LEU A 333 6.95 -23.60 -1.07
C LEU A 333 6.41 -22.59 -2.10
N SER A 334 5.66 -23.08 -3.08
CA SER A 334 4.84 -22.30 -4.02
C SER A 334 3.37 -22.34 -3.55
N TYR A 335 2.77 -21.18 -3.26
CA TYR A 335 1.44 -21.03 -2.68
C TYR A 335 0.41 -20.46 -3.66
N LEU A 336 -0.79 -21.03 -3.66
CA LEU A 336 -1.92 -20.57 -4.46
C LEU A 336 -3.20 -20.48 -3.62
N SER A 337 -4.01 -19.45 -3.85
CA SER A 337 -5.36 -19.34 -3.28
C SER A 337 -6.37 -19.16 -4.39
N LEU A 338 -7.36 -20.07 -4.44
CA LEU A 338 -8.44 -20.08 -5.44
C LEU A 338 -9.83 -20.22 -4.79
N MET A 339 -9.91 -20.27 -3.47
CA MET A 339 -11.18 -20.39 -2.76
C MET A 339 -12.16 -19.29 -3.14
N LYS A 340 -13.46 -19.61 -3.00
CA LYS A 340 -14.55 -18.66 -3.24
C LYS A 340 -14.56 -18.07 -4.66
N ASN A 341 -14.24 -18.90 -5.66
CA ASN A 341 -14.50 -18.64 -7.09
C ASN A 341 -15.82 -19.29 -7.55
N GLN A 342 -16.16 -19.14 -8.84
CA GLN A 342 -17.41 -19.64 -9.41
C GLN A 342 -17.16 -20.72 -10.48
N PHE A 343 -16.34 -21.72 -10.16
CA PHE A 343 -15.91 -22.73 -11.14
C PHE A 343 -17.08 -23.46 -11.77
N HIS A 344 -17.09 -23.53 -13.11
CA HIS A 344 -18.04 -24.33 -13.87
C HIS A 344 -17.38 -25.67 -14.21
N CYS A 345 -17.83 -26.72 -13.54
CA CYS A 345 -17.24 -28.06 -13.58
C CYS A 345 -17.78 -28.87 -14.76
N ASP A 346 -17.42 -28.41 -15.96
CA ASP A 346 -17.63 -29.10 -17.22
C ASP A 346 -16.29 -29.56 -17.83
N CYS A 347 -16.33 -30.03 -19.07
CA CYS A 347 -15.14 -30.54 -19.75
C CYS A 347 -13.98 -29.52 -19.85
N SER A 348 -14.28 -28.23 -19.89
CA SER A 348 -13.24 -27.19 -19.99
C SER A 348 -12.42 -27.03 -18.71
N LEU A 349 -12.89 -27.56 -17.57
CA LEU A 349 -12.16 -27.56 -16.31
C LEU A 349 -11.35 -28.85 -16.08
N ARG A 350 -11.40 -29.83 -16.99
CA ARG A 350 -10.73 -31.14 -16.86
C ARG A 350 -9.23 -31.03 -16.63
N ASP A 351 -8.56 -30.18 -17.39
CA ASP A 351 -7.10 -30.00 -17.27
C ASP A 351 -6.72 -29.39 -15.92
N PHE A 352 -7.52 -28.43 -15.45
CA PHE A 352 -7.34 -27.84 -14.13
C PHE A 352 -7.60 -28.84 -13.00
N GLN A 353 -8.66 -29.66 -13.11
CA GLN A 353 -8.91 -30.75 -12.16
C GLN A 353 -7.74 -31.75 -12.13
N THR A 354 -7.23 -32.14 -13.30
CA THR A 354 -6.08 -33.04 -13.43
C THR A 354 -4.84 -32.45 -12.77
N TRP A 355 -4.58 -31.16 -13.01
CA TRP A 355 -3.50 -30.42 -12.38
C TRP A 355 -3.66 -30.37 -10.84
N LEU A 356 -4.85 -30.05 -10.33
CA LEU A 356 -5.12 -30.01 -8.89
C LEU A 356 -4.84 -31.36 -8.20
N ASN A 357 -5.15 -32.47 -8.88
CA ASN A 357 -4.93 -33.81 -8.34
C ASN A 357 -3.45 -34.23 -8.30
N GLN A 358 -2.58 -33.56 -9.07
CA GLN A 358 -1.17 -33.94 -9.23
C GLN A 358 -0.20 -32.87 -8.72
N THR A 359 -0.66 -31.66 -8.46
CA THR A 359 0.20 -30.52 -8.11
C THR A 359 0.87 -30.68 -6.73
N SER A 360 2.10 -30.19 -6.62
CA SER A 360 2.82 -30.01 -5.35
C SER A 360 2.70 -28.59 -4.78
N VAL A 361 1.89 -27.73 -5.40
CA VAL A 361 1.60 -26.37 -4.92
C VAL A 361 0.82 -26.45 -3.61
N THR A 362 1.24 -25.66 -2.62
CA THR A 362 0.55 -25.56 -1.34
C THR A 362 -0.63 -24.59 -1.48
N LEU A 363 -1.84 -25.01 -1.08
CA LEU A 363 -2.98 -24.10 -1.04
C LEU A 363 -3.05 -23.39 0.32
N PHE A 364 -3.50 -22.13 0.34
CA PHE A 364 -3.73 -21.37 1.59
C PHE A 364 -4.92 -21.89 2.42
N HIS A 365 -5.71 -22.74 1.79
CA HIS A 365 -6.94 -23.31 2.28
C HIS A 365 -6.94 -24.81 1.95
N SER A 366 -7.94 -25.56 2.39
CA SER A 366 -8.07 -26.95 1.99
C SER A 366 -8.26 -27.03 0.48
N ILE A 367 -7.69 -28.05 -0.17
CA ILE A 367 -7.98 -28.31 -1.60
C ILE A 367 -9.48 -28.55 -1.82
N GLU A 368 -10.20 -28.98 -0.78
CA GLU A 368 -11.64 -29.17 -0.79
C GLU A 368 -12.43 -27.84 -0.82
N ASP A 369 -11.81 -26.71 -0.46
CA ASP A 369 -12.45 -25.39 -0.49
C ASP A 369 -12.54 -24.82 -1.92
N VAL A 370 -11.91 -25.47 -2.89
CA VAL A 370 -12.08 -25.21 -4.32
C VAL A 370 -13.27 -26.01 -4.82
N THR A 371 -14.44 -25.39 -4.86
CA THR A 371 -15.70 -26.06 -5.19
C THR A 371 -16.30 -25.60 -6.51
N CYS A 372 -17.11 -26.48 -7.11
CA CYS A 372 -17.94 -26.17 -8.26
C CYS A 372 -19.10 -25.24 -7.85
N ALA A 373 -19.34 -24.21 -8.63
CA ALA A 373 -20.53 -23.36 -8.54
C ALA A 373 -21.61 -23.78 -9.55
N SER A 374 -21.25 -24.54 -10.57
CA SER A 374 -22.15 -25.10 -11.58
C SER A 374 -21.47 -26.29 -12.26
N PRO A 375 -22.21 -27.19 -12.95
CA PRO A 375 -23.68 -27.25 -13.03
C PRO A 375 -24.35 -27.55 -11.67
N GLU A 376 -25.67 -27.41 -11.59
CA GLU A 376 -26.44 -27.45 -10.32
C GLU A 376 -26.28 -28.79 -9.57
N ASP A 377 -26.17 -29.90 -10.29
CA ASP A 377 -25.94 -31.24 -9.76
C ASP A 377 -24.55 -31.41 -9.13
N GLN A 378 -23.61 -30.52 -9.41
CA GLN A 378 -22.27 -30.49 -8.83
C GLN A 378 -22.06 -29.30 -7.89
N TYR A 379 -23.11 -28.55 -7.54
CA TYR A 379 -22.99 -27.37 -6.68
C TYR A 379 -22.34 -27.71 -5.33
N MET A 380 -21.31 -26.94 -4.96
CA MET A 380 -20.48 -27.11 -3.76
C MET A 380 -19.66 -28.41 -3.69
N VAL A 381 -19.65 -29.23 -4.74
CA VAL A 381 -18.75 -30.39 -4.82
C VAL A 381 -17.31 -29.88 -5.02
N PRO A 382 -16.31 -30.37 -4.26
CA PRO A 382 -14.92 -30.04 -4.52
C PRO A 382 -14.51 -30.37 -5.95
N VAL A 383 -13.80 -29.46 -6.63
CA VAL A 383 -13.33 -29.67 -8.02
C VAL A 383 -12.49 -30.94 -8.12
N VAL A 384 -11.66 -31.26 -7.13
CA VAL A 384 -10.89 -32.51 -7.11
C VAL A 384 -11.73 -33.79 -7.08
N ARG A 385 -13.02 -33.68 -6.71
CA ARG A 385 -13.98 -34.80 -6.65
C ARG A 385 -15.13 -34.66 -7.67
N SER A 386 -15.12 -33.64 -8.50
CA SER A 386 -16.21 -33.37 -9.43
C SER A 386 -16.26 -34.40 -10.57
N GLY A 387 -17.47 -34.80 -10.96
CA GLY A 387 -17.69 -35.80 -12.00
C GLY A 387 -17.64 -35.18 -13.39
N ILE A 388 -16.49 -34.62 -13.78
CA ILE A 388 -16.33 -34.00 -15.11
C ILE A 388 -16.37 -35.09 -16.18
N GLN A 389 -17.42 -35.09 -16.99
CA GLN A 389 -17.56 -35.97 -18.15
C GLN A 389 -17.18 -35.19 -19.42
N CYS A 390 -16.21 -35.71 -20.15
CA CYS A 390 -15.84 -35.23 -21.49
C CYS A 390 -16.17 -36.33 -22.49
N GLU A 391 -16.81 -35.97 -23.61
CA GLU A 391 -16.79 -36.82 -24.78
C GLU A 391 -15.36 -36.77 -25.35
N ASP A 392 -14.77 -37.93 -25.62
CA ASP A 392 -13.43 -38.01 -26.22
C ASP A 392 -13.53 -37.52 -27.68
N GLU A 393 -12.89 -36.38 -28.00
CA GLU A 393 -12.66 -35.93 -29.39
C GLU A 393 -11.41 -36.57 -30.01
#